data_AF-A0A2V6UJF5-F1
#
_entry.id   AF-A0A2V6UJF5-F1
#
_cell.length_a   1.000
_cell.length_b   1.000
_cell.length_c   1.000
_cell.angle_alpha   90.00
_cell.angle_beta   90.00
_cell.angle_gamma   90.00
#
_symmetry.space_group_name_H-M   'P 1'
#
loop_
_entity.id
_entity.type
_entity.pdbx_description
1 polymer ?
#
loop_
_entity_poly.entity_id
_entity_poly.type
_entity_poly.pdbx_seq_one_letter_code
_entity_poly.pdbx_strand_id
1 'polypeptide(L)'
;TDLAERLPALFAYVEAGGTVVAQYNTLDGLREGWLAPFHLRLSRDRVTDEHAPVTILAPEHPVLTTPNRITAADFEGWAQERGLYFPDQWDERFTAILASGDAGETPLKGGLLAARHGKGYFVYTSLAWFRQLPDAVPGAYRLFANLVSLGK
;
A
#
# COMPACT_ATOMS: atom_id res chain seq x y z
N THR A 1 19.60 -6.95 13.55
CA THR A 1 19.95 -5.60 13.07
C THR A 1 18.69 -4.78 13.07
N ASP A 2 18.73 -3.57 13.63
CA ASP A 2 17.56 -2.68 13.66
C ASP A 2 17.26 -2.18 12.24
N LEU A 3 15.99 -2.26 11.83
CA LEU A 3 15.52 -1.79 10.53
C LEU A 3 15.71 -0.27 10.40
N ALA A 4 15.53 0.48 11.48
CA ALA A 4 15.59 1.93 11.47
C ALA A 4 16.95 2.46 11.01
N GLU A 5 18.03 1.84 11.48
CA GLU A 5 19.40 2.19 11.09
C GLU A 5 19.70 1.90 9.61
N ARG A 6 18.88 1.06 8.97
CA ARG A 6 19.06 0.63 7.57
C ARG A 6 18.11 1.32 6.59
N LEU A 7 17.16 2.13 7.07
CA LEU A 7 16.26 2.90 6.21
C LEU A 7 16.99 3.75 5.15
N PRO A 8 18.10 4.46 5.47
CA PRO A 8 18.81 5.22 4.42
C PRO A 8 19.32 4.33 3.28
N ALA A 9 19.75 3.09 3.57
CA ALA A 9 20.19 2.16 2.54
C ALA A 9 19.02 1.64 1.70
N LEU A 10 17.84 1.41 2.31
CA LEU A 10 16.62 1.07 1.58
C LEU A 10 16.18 2.21 0.66
N PHE A 11 16.24 3.46 1.13
CA PHE A 11 15.88 4.61 0.31
C PHE A 11 16.87 4.83 -0.84
N ALA A 12 18.17 4.65 -0.59
CA ALA A 12 19.18 4.64 -1.66
C ALA A 12 18.95 3.53 -2.69
N TYR A 13 18.50 2.34 -2.26
CA TYR A 13 18.10 1.27 -3.19
C TYR A 13 16.92 1.68 -4.07
N VAL A 14 15.90 2.34 -3.50
CA VAL A 14 14.79 2.89 -4.29
C VAL A 14 15.30 3.94 -5.27
N GLU A 15 16.13 4.89 -4.82
CA GLU A 15 16.67 5.95 -5.66
C GLU A 15 17.45 5.40 -6.88
N ALA A 16 18.16 4.29 -6.68
CA ALA A 16 18.90 3.59 -7.73
C ALA A 16 18.04 2.81 -8.74
N GLY A 17 16.72 2.70 -8.53
CA GLY A 17 15.80 1.97 -9.42
C GLY A 17 15.06 0.81 -8.75
N GLY A 18 15.38 0.50 -7.49
CA GLY A 18 14.72 -0.54 -6.74
C GLY A 18 13.27 -0.23 -6.40
N THR A 19 12.52 -1.26 -6.01
CA THR A 19 11.17 -1.09 -5.43
C THR A 19 11.16 -1.57 -3.99
N VAL A 20 10.64 -0.72 -3.09
CA VAL A 20 10.38 -1.08 -1.69
C VAL A 20 8.87 -1.02 -1.46
N VAL A 21 8.32 -2.09 -0.90
CA VAL A 21 6.92 -2.17 -0.45
C VAL A 21 6.92 -2.25 1.07
N ALA A 22 6.54 -1.17 1.73
CA ALA A 22 6.31 -1.11 3.16
C ALA A 22 4.86 -1.51 3.44
N GLN A 23 4.68 -2.60 4.18
CA GLN A 23 3.37 -3.15 4.51
C GLN A 23 3.27 -3.47 6.00
N TYR A 24 2.04 -3.48 6.51
CA TYR A 24 1.68 -3.92 7.86
C TYR A 24 2.50 -3.22 8.96
N ASN A 25 2.18 -1.96 9.21
CA ASN A 25 2.79 -1.19 10.29
C ASN A 25 1.72 -0.77 11.29
N THR A 26 2.04 -0.89 12.58
CA THR A 26 1.21 -0.37 13.66
C THR A 26 1.78 0.97 14.12
N LEU A 27 1.00 1.70 14.90
CA LEU A 27 1.45 2.95 15.52
C LEU A 27 2.45 2.71 16.66
N ASP A 28 2.55 1.49 17.16
CA ASP A 28 3.39 1.18 18.31
C ASP A 28 4.87 1.18 17.92
N GLY A 29 5.68 1.93 18.65
CA GLY A 29 7.11 2.11 18.37
C GLY A 29 7.43 2.87 17.08
N LEU A 30 6.44 3.40 16.36
CA LEU A 30 6.63 4.12 15.11
C LEU A 30 7.13 5.55 15.36
N ARG A 31 8.39 5.82 15.02
CA ARG A 31 8.95 7.18 15.09
C ARG A 31 8.68 7.95 13.80
N GLU A 32 8.63 9.27 13.92
CA GLU A 32 8.52 10.14 12.75
C GLU A 32 9.71 9.91 11.80
N GLY A 33 9.43 9.82 10.50
CA GLY A 33 10.45 9.56 9.47
C GLY A 33 10.90 8.10 9.33
N TRP A 34 10.34 7.15 10.09
CA TRP A 34 10.76 5.75 10.04
C TRP A 34 10.05 4.87 8.99
N LEU A 35 9.09 5.41 8.25
CA LEU A 35 8.30 4.64 7.30
C LEU A 35 8.75 4.79 5.85
N ALA A 36 8.94 6.03 5.42
CA ALA A 36 9.00 6.37 4.01
C ALA A 36 10.06 7.46 3.77
N PRO A 37 10.58 7.58 2.52
CA PRO A 37 11.50 8.65 2.17
C PRO A 37 10.84 10.05 2.16
N PHE A 38 9.51 10.10 2.20
CA PHE A 38 8.70 11.33 2.24
C PHE A 38 7.77 11.30 3.43
N HIS A 39 7.19 12.46 3.79
CA HIS A 39 6.25 12.55 4.91
C HIS A 39 5.06 11.60 4.70
N LEU A 40 4.80 10.78 5.72
CA LEU A 40 3.69 9.83 5.76
C LEU A 40 3.35 9.56 7.22
N ARG A 41 2.09 9.79 7.59
CA ARG A 41 1.59 9.65 8.96
C ARG A 41 0.45 8.63 8.97
N LEU A 42 0.60 7.61 9.81
CA LEU A 42 -0.46 6.63 10.04
C LEU A 42 -1.51 7.19 11.00
N SER A 43 -2.76 6.80 10.76
CA SER A 43 -3.85 7.02 11.70
C SER A 43 -4.24 5.69 12.35
N ARG A 44 -5.32 5.72 13.16
CA ARG A 44 -5.94 4.52 13.71
C ARG A 44 -7.06 3.98 12.82
N ASP A 45 -7.31 4.61 11.67
CA ASP A 45 -8.43 4.29 10.80
C ASP A 45 -8.21 2.94 10.13
N ARG A 46 -9.33 2.25 9.90
CA ARG A 46 -9.40 0.86 9.45
C ARG A 46 -10.58 0.72 8.51
N VAL A 47 -10.56 -0.33 7.71
CA VAL A 47 -11.72 -0.79 6.96
C VAL A 47 -11.87 -2.25 7.33
N THR A 48 -12.81 -2.53 8.23
CA THR A 48 -12.93 -3.81 8.89
C THR A 48 -13.88 -4.76 8.17
N ASP A 49 -14.76 -4.25 7.32
CA ASP A 49 -15.63 -5.05 6.46
C ASP A 49 -14.85 -5.56 5.23
N GLU A 50 -14.68 -6.87 5.12
CA GLU A 50 -14.06 -7.52 3.96
C GLU A 50 -14.84 -7.32 2.65
N HIS A 51 -16.12 -6.97 2.72
CA HIS A 51 -16.97 -6.67 1.57
C HIS A 51 -17.04 -5.18 1.24
N ALA A 52 -16.34 -4.32 1.99
CA ALA A 52 -16.25 -2.91 1.69
C ALA A 52 -15.81 -2.69 0.23
N PRO A 53 -16.51 -1.82 -0.53
CA PRO A 53 -16.22 -1.61 -1.94
C PRO A 53 -14.89 -0.89 -2.11
N VAL A 54 -14.07 -1.41 -3.03
CA VAL A 54 -12.79 -0.79 -3.40
C VAL A 54 -12.98 0.05 -4.66
N THR A 55 -12.66 1.34 -4.55
CA THR A 55 -12.68 2.31 -5.63
C THR A 55 -11.27 2.49 -6.20
N ILE A 56 -11.12 2.37 -7.51
CA ILE A 56 -9.87 2.65 -8.22
C ILE A 56 -9.75 4.16 -8.44
N LEU A 57 -8.70 4.79 -7.91
CA LEU A 57 -8.46 6.23 -8.01
C LEU A 57 -7.50 6.59 -9.15
N ALA A 58 -6.56 5.71 -9.47
CA ALA A 58 -5.51 5.94 -10.46
C ALA A 58 -5.47 4.82 -11.51
N PRO A 59 -6.49 4.69 -12.38
CA PRO A 59 -6.70 3.52 -13.25
C PRO A 59 -5.55 3.23 -14.23
N GLU A 60 -4.81 4.26 -14.62
CA GLU A 60 -3.67 4.13 -15.54
C GLU A 60 -2.33 3.89 -14.83
N HIS A 61 -2.30 3.91 -13.50
CA HIS A 61 -1.06 3.75 -12.75
C HIS A 61 -0.49 2.32 -12.92
N PRO A 62 0.84 2.13 -13.11
CA PRO A 62 1.45 0.81 -13.30
C PRO A 62 1.09 -0.24 -12.25
N VAL A 63 0.87 0.19 -11.00
CA VAL A 63 0.36 -0.65 -9.90
C VAL A 63 -0.89 -1.44 -10.30
N LEU A 64 -1.77 -0.87 -11.13
CA LEU A 64 -3.03 -1.48 -11.54
C LEU A 64 -3.00 -2.05 -12.95
N THR A 65 -1.93 -1.83 -13.73
CA THR A 65 -1.92 -2.18 -15.15
C THR A 65 -0.87 -3.20 -15.54
N THR A 66 0.21 -3.38 -14.78
CA THR A 66 1.33 -4.25 -15.17
C THR A 66 1.94 -5.01 -13.97
N PRO A 67 2.24 -6.33 -14.11
CA PRO A 67 1.96 -7.19 -15.28
C PRO A 67 0.49 -7.59 -15.41
N ASN A 68 -0.32 -7.37 -14.37
CA ASN A 68 -1.74 -7.68 -14.39
C ASN A 68 -2.57 -6.40 -14.51
N ARG A 69 -3.64 -6.44 -15.32
CA ARG A 69 -4.72 -5.45 -15.21
C ARG A 69 -5.60 -5.80 -14.01
N ILE A 70 -5.63 -4.90 -13.03
CA ILE A 70 -6.38 -5.01 -11.78
C ILE A 70 -7.72 -4.27 -11.94
N THR A 71 -8.77 -4.91 -11.46
CA THR A 71 -10.15 -4.41 -11.52
C THR A 71 -10.83 -4.61 -10.18
N ALA A 72 -12.08 -4.16 -10.04
CA ALA A 72 -12.88 -4.40 -8.84
C ALA A 72 -12.99 -5.90 -8.47
N ALA A 73 -12.98 -6.79 -9.47
CA ALA A 73 -13.05 -8.24 -9.27
C ALA A 73 -11.84 -8.82 -8.51
N ASP A 74 -10.67 -8.15 -8.56
CA ASP A 74 -9.48 -8.58 -7.82
C ASP A 74 -9.60 -8.33 -6.30
N PHE A 75 -10.66 -7.64 -5.89
CA PHE A 75 -11.00 -7.41 -4.49
C PHE A 75 -12.12 -8.35 -4.00
N GLU A 76 -12.59 -9.29 -4.81
CA GLU A 76 -13.56 -10.30 -4.40
C GLU A 76 -12.90 -11.44 -3.62
N GLY A 77 -13.64 -12.06 -2.69
CA GLY A 77 -13.17 -13.22 -1.93
C GLY A 77 -12.07 -12.92 -0.90
N TRP A 78 -11.84 -11.65 -0.57
CA TRP A 78 -10.93 -11.27 0.51
C TRP A 78 -11.50 -11.75 1.85
N ALA A 79 -10.64 -12.30 2.68
CA ALA A 79 -10.98 -12.84 3.99
C ALA A 79 -10.64 -11.83 5.08
N GLN A 80 -11.66 -11.37 5.82
CA GLN A 80 -11.56 -10.44 6.95
C GLN A 80 -10.84 -9.12 6.65
N GLU A 81 -11.48 -7.98 6.89
CA GLU A 81 -10.95 -6.61 6.77
C GLU A 81 -10.20 -6.24 5.46
N ARG A 82 -10.40 -5.03 4.94
CA ARG A 82 -9.60 -4.54 3.80
C ARG A 82 -8.21 -4.11 4.24
N GLY A 83 -8.11 -3.47 5.40
CA GLY A 83 -6.84 -2.95 5.87
C GLY A 83 -6.90 -2.27 7.22
N LEU A 84 -5.72 -1.96 7.75
CA LEU A 84 -5.52 -1.44 9.09
C LEU A 84 -4.52 -0.28 9.10
N TYR A 85 -4.75 0.68 10.00
CA TYR A 85 -3.85 1.81 10.25
C TYR A 85 -3.57 2.60 8.97
N PHE A 86 -4.63 3.03 8.29
CA PHE A 86 -4.52 3.81 7.06
C PHE A 86 -3.78 5.12 7.35
N PRO A 87 -2.85 5.55 6.47
CA PRO A 87 -2.40 6.93 6.47
C PRO A 87 -3.56 7.88 6.24
N ASP A 88 -3.53 9.00 6.95
CA ASP A 88 -4.48 10.11 6.77
C ASP A 88 -3.79 11.41 6.31
N GLN A 89 -2.45 11.46 6.36
CA GLN A 89 -1.62 12.54 5.87
C GLN A 89 -0.36 12.00 5.21
N TRP A 90 -0.03 12.53 4.04
CA TRP A 90 1.17 12.17 3.29
C TRP A 90 1.57 13.28 2.33
N ASP A 91 2.81 13.23 1.88
CA ASP A 91 3.40 14.14 0.89
C ASP A 91 2.73 14.00 -0.49
N GLU A 92 2.57 15.10 -1.23
CA GLU A 92 1.94 15.12 -2.57
C GLU A 92 2.62 14.22 -3.61
N ARG A 93 3.87 13.81 -3.36
CA ARG A 93 4.60 12.82 -4.18
C ARG A 93 3.93 11.45 -4.19
N PHE A 94 3.11 11.13 -3.19
CA PHE A 94 2.33 9.90 -3.16
C PHE A 94 1.07 10.03 -3.99
N THR A 95 0.94 9.13 -4.97
CA THR A 95 -0.32 8.87 -5.65
C THR A 95 -1.13 7.86 -4.84
N ALA A 96 -2.32 8.26 -4.41
CA ALA A 96 -3.30 7.34 -3.84
C ALA A 96 -3.94 6.49 -4.93
N ILE A 97 -3.84 5.16 -4.81
CA ILE A 97 -4.23 4.23 -5.86
C ILE A 97 -5.67 3.73 -5.67
N LEU A 98 -6.05 3.49 -4.41
CA LEU A 98 -7.32 2.87 -4.03
C LEU A 98 -8.00 3.69 -2.93
N ALA A 99 -9.33 3.67 -2.92
CA ALA A 99 -10.13 4.06 -1.76
C ALA A 99 -11.04 2.91 -1.31
N SER A 100 -11.27 2.81 0.00
CA SER A 100 -12.23 1.85 0.57
C SER A 100 -12.75 2.39 1.90
N GLY A 101 -13.98 2.04 2.28
CA GLY A 101 -14.55 2.43 3.57
C GLY A 101 -15.69 1.50 3.98
N ASP A 102 -15.86 1.32 5.28
CA ASP A 102 -16.97 0.55 5.84
C ASP A 102 -18.30 1.30 5.55
N ALA A 103 -19.43 0.57 5.60
CA ALA A 103 -20.73 1.13 5.22
C ALA A 103 -21.10 2.36 6.07
N GLY A 104 -21.38 3.49 5.40
CA GLY A 104 -21.73 4.76 6.05
C GLY A 104 -20.53 5.62 6.43
N GLU A 105 -19.30 5.15 6.23
CA GLU A 105 -18.08 5.92 6.49
C GLU A 105 -17.56 6.63 5.23
N THR A 106 -16.69 7.63 5.44
CA THR A 106 -15.99 8.27 4.32
C THR A 106 -14.87 7.34 3.83
N PRO A 107 -14.80 6.99 2.53
CA PRO A 107 -13.76 6.10 2.03
C PRO A 107 -12.34 6.64 2.26
N LEU A 108 -11.50 5.82 2.88
CA LEU A 108 -10.10 6.08 3.15
C LEU A 108 -9.26 5.85 1.90
N LYS A 109 -8.35 6.78 1.59
CA LYS A 109 -7.50 6.75 0.38
C LYS A 109 -6.07 6.27 0.62
N GLY A 110 -5.69 6.09 1.90
CA GLY A 110 -4.33 5.71 2.31
C GLY A 110 -3.98 4.23 2.12
N GLY A 111 -4.91 3.38 1.66
CA GLY A 111 -4.74 1.92 1.66
C GLY A 111 -3.61 1.43 0.76
N LEU A 112 -3.36 2.16 -0.33
CA LEU A 112 -2.28 1.88 -1.26
C LEU A 112 -1.76 3.20 -1.84
N LEU A 113 -0.57 3.60 -1.39
CA LEU A 113 0.11 4.83 -1.79
C LEU A 113 1.39 4.45 -2.53
N ALA A 114 1.63 5.05 -3.70
CA ALA A 114 2.86 4.84 -4.47
C ALA A 114 3.51 6.19 -4.81
N ALA A 115 4.82 6.29 -4.59
CA ALA A 115 5.61 7.45 -4.96
C ALA A 115 6.87 7.03 -5.71
N ARG A 116 7.27 7.84 -6.70
CA ARG A 116 8.60 7.72 -7.30
C ARG A 116 9.63 8.36 -6.38
N HIS A 117 10.78 7.71 -6.24
CA HIS A 117 11.95 8.28 -5.59
C HIS A 117 13.19 7.90 -6.41
N GLY A 118 13.86 8.91 -6.97
CA GLY A 118 14.88 8.70 -8.00
C GLY A 118 14.31 7.90 -9.18
N LYS A 119 14.96 6.77 -9.51
CA LYS A 119 14.57 5.89 -10.62
C LYS A 119 13.57 4.81 -10.23
N GLY A 120 13.36 4.59 -8.93
CA GLY A 120 12.54 3.50 -8.41
C GLY A 120 11.23 3.95 -7.81
N TYR A 121 10.63 3.03 -7.06
CA TYR A 121 9.33 3.20 -6.41
C TYR A 121 9.39 2.87 -4.93
N PHE A 122 8.78 3.74 -4.12
CA PHE A 122 8.41 3.44 -2.76
C PHE A 122 6.89 3.29 -2.70
N VAL A 123 6.43 2.16 -2.16
CA VAL A 123 5.01 1.85 -1.97
C VAL A 123 4.74 1.69 -0.48
N TYR A 124 3.73 2.38 0.02
CA TYR A 124 3.16 2.12 1.33
C TYR A 124 1.77 1.49 1.19
N THR A 125 1.47 0.48 1.99
CA THR A 125 0.15 -0.17 1.95
C THR A 125 -0.34 -0.66 3.31
N SER A 126 -1.59 -0.32 3.60
CA SER A 126 -2.34 -0.73 4.78
C SER A 126 -3.22 -1.96 4.55
N LEU A 127 -3.23 -2.50 3.32
CA LEU A 127 -4.06 -3.64 2.97
C LEU A 127 -3.66 -4.88 3.80
N ALA A 128 -4.63 -5.71 4.14
CA ALA A 128 -4.46 -6.86 5.02
C ALA A 128 -3.76 -8.06 4.35
N TRP A 129 -2.60 -7.85 3.72
CA TRP A 129 -1.85 -8.87 2.96
C TRP A 129 -1.59 -10.15 3.74
N PHE A 130 -1.34 -10.03 5.04
CA PHE A 130 -1.08 -11.16 5.95
C PHE A 130 -2.30 -12.07 6.15
N ARG A 131 -3.50 -11.65 5.74
CA ARG A 131 -4.70 -12.50 5.64
C ARG A 131 -4.90 -13.01 4.22
N GLN A 132 -4.80 -12.10 3.25
CA GLN A 132 -5.18 -12.42 1.87
C GLN A 132 -4.19 -13.34 1.16
N LEU A 133 -2.89 -13.19 1.41
CA LEU A 133 -1.88 -14.04 0.79
C LEU A 133 -1.93 -15.48 1.35
N PRO A 134 -1.94 -15.72 2.68
CA PRO A 134 -2.09 -17.07 3.21
C PRO A 134 -3.38 -17.79 2.78
N ASP A 135 -4.48 -17.06 2.63
CA ASP A 135 -5.77 -17.61 2.18
C ASP A 135 -5.85 -17.81 0.65
N ALA A 136 -4.74 -17.63 -0.06
CA ALA A 136 -4.63 -17.87 -1.50
C ALA A 136 -5.58 -17.01 -2.36
N VAL A 137 -5.94 -15.81 -1.90
CA VAL A 137 -6.87 -14.92 -2.61
C VAL A 137 -6.25 -14.47 -3.95
N PRO A 138 -6.78 -14.89 -5.12
CA PRO A 138 -6.07 -14.71 -6.39
C PRO A 138 -5.79 -13.24 -6.74
N GLY A 139 -6.75 -12.36 -6.50
CA GLY A 139 -6.59 -10.93 -6.79
C GLY A 139 -5.52 -10.25 -5.92
N ALA A 140 -5.36 -10.69 -4.67
CA ALA A 140 -4.28 -10.20 -3.81
C ALA A 140 -2.90 -10.56 -4.36
N TYR A 141 -2.72 -11.79 -4.86
CA TYR A 141 -1.47 -12.20 -5.52
C TYR A 141 -1.20 -11.41 -6.81
N ARG A 142 -2.22 -11.17 -7.63
CA ARG A 142 -2.08 -10.38 -8.86
C ARG A 142 -1.64 -8.96 -8.57
N LEU A 143 -2.28 -8.30 -7.62
CA LEU A 143 -1.92 -6.94 -7.21
C LEU A 143 -0.52 -6.91 -6.58
N PHE A 144 -0.20 -7.85 -5.70
CA PHE A 144 1.13 -7.91 -5.07
C PHE A 144 2.25 -8.15 -6.10
N ALA A 145 2.01 -8.98 -7.12
CA ALA A 145 2.92 -9.19 -8.24
C ALA A 145 3.18 -7.88 -9.03
N ASN A 146 2.16 -7.03 -9.18
CA ASN A 146 2.34 -5.70 -9.76
C ASN A 146 3.23 -4.83 -8.88
N LEU A 147 3.00 -4.79 -7.56
CA LEU A 147 3.80 -3.98 -6.63
C LEU A 147 5.29 -4.32 -6.71
N VAL A 148 5.65 -5.60 -6.66
CA VAL A 148 7.06 -6.02 -6.71
C VAL A 148 7.70 -5.92 -8.10
N SER A 149 6.91 -5.61 -9.14
CA SER A 149 7.38 -5.45 -10.51
C SER A 149 7.49 -3.99 -10.97
N LEU A 150 7.13 -3.00 -10.14
CA LEU A 150 7.05 -1.59 -10.55
C LEU A 150 8.35 -0.97 -11.06
N GLY A 151 9.49 -1.36 -10.49
CA GLY A 151 10.81 -0.84 -10.89
C GLY A 151 11.44 -1.55 -12.08
N LYS A 152 10.73 -2.50 -12.72
CA LYS A 152 11.23 -3.26 -13.87
C LYS A 152 10.85 -2.63 -15.20
#